data_AF-A0A836MH80-F1
#
_entry.id   AF-A0A836MH80-F1
#
_cell.length_a   1.000
_cell.length_b   1.000
_cell.length_c   1.000
_cell.angle_alpha   90.00
_cell.angle_beta   90.00
_cell.angle_gamma   90.00
#
_symmetry.space_group_name_H-M   'P 1'
#
loop_
_entity.id
_entity.type
_entity.pdbx_description
1 polymer ?
#
loop_
_entity_poly.entity_id
_entity_poly.type
_entity_poly.pdbx_seq_one_letter_code
_entity_poly.pdbx_strand_id
1 'polypeptide(L)'
;MFRQQNLYLLLFSLYWAQGLPVGFMTHALPVILRAQGVSLAHIGGFGLLMVPWSIKIFWAPWVDRHAISRLGHYRSWILPTQLLTVAVLCILSFFPIQALDQPLYLFIFFIALLFMNSTGATQDIATDALAVNLLQHDQQHWGNTFQVVGSRLGFIVGGGAVLWC
;
A
#
# COMPACT_ATOMS: atom_id res chain seq x y z
N MET A 1 -6.04 27.26 7.83
CA MET A 1 -7.39 26.79 7.45
C MET A 1 -7.27 26.17 6.05
N PHE A 2 -7.10 24.84 5.95
CA PHE A 2 -7.05 24.18 4.64
C PHE A 2 -8.43 24.29 3.97
N ARG A 3 -8.47 24.73 2.71
CA ARG A 3 -9.71 24.78 1.92
C ARG A 3 -10.20 23.34 1.73
N GLN A 4 -11.51 23.08 1.89
CA GLN A 4 -12.08 21.72 1.86
C GLN A 4 -11.67 20.90 0.61
N GLN A 5 -11.55 21.56 -0.55
CA GLN A 5 -11.07 20.95 -1.80
C GLN A 5 -9.65 20.35 -1.67
N ASN A 6 -8.75 21.02 -0.94
CA ASN A 6 -7.37 20.56 -0.75
C ASN A 6 -7.32 19.29 0.09
N LEU A 7 -8.32 19.08 0.96
CA LEU A 7 -8.39 17.92 1.81
C LEU A 7 -8.85 16.68 1.06
N TYR A 8 -9.91 16.79 0.25
CA TYR A 8 -10.38 15.68 -0.58
C TYR A 8 -9.33 15.25 -1.60
N LEU A 9 -8.63 16.21 -2.21
CA LEU A 9 -7.49 15.93 -3.09
C LEU A 9 -6.36 15.22 -2.35
N LEU A 10 -6.02 15.65 -1.13
CA LEU A 10 -5.01 14.98 -0.32
C LEU A 10 -5.38 13.52 -0.03
N LEU A 11 -6.61 13.27 0.43
CA LEU A 11 -7.08 11.92 0.72
C LEU A 11 -7.11 11.06 -0.55
N PHE A 12 -7.61 11.61 -1.66
CA PHE A 12 -7.58 10.93 -2.95
C PHE A 12 -6.15 10.55 -3.35
N SER A 13 -5.19 11.49 -3.30
CA SER A 13 -3.81 11.24 -3.71
C SER A 13 -3.11 10.18 -2.85
N LEU A 14 -3.36 10.18 -1.54
CA LEU A 14 -2.79 9.19 -0.63
C LEU A 14 -3.31 7.79 -0.94
N TYR A 15 -4.64 7.63 -1.10
CA TYR A 15 -5.24 6.32 -1.37
C TYR A 15 -4.99 5.87 -2.82
N TRP A 16 -4.88 6.81 -3.76
CA TRP A 16 -4.40 6.52 -5.11
C TRP A 16 -3.00 5.91 -5.09
N ALA A 17 -2.05 6.57 -4.40
CA ALA A 17 -0.68 6.11 -4.30
C ALA A 17 -0.56 4.73 -3.63
N GLN A 18 -1.41 4.47 -2.63
CA GLN A 18 -1.49 3.18 -1.94
C GLN A 18 -2.15 2.09 -2.79
N GLY A 19 -3.15 2.45 -3.60
CA GLY A 19 -3.86 1.53 -4.48
C GLY A 19 -2.98 0.93 -5.58
N LEU A 20 -2.03 1.71 -6.10
CA LEU A 20 -1.10 1.28 -7.16
C LEU A 20 -0.30 -0.01 -6.81
N PRO A 21 0.51 -0.04 -5.73
CA PRO A 21 1.26 -1.25 -5.38
C PRO A 21 0.34 -2.41 -4.99
N VAL A 22 -0.81 -2.14 -4.36
CA VAL A 22 -1.78 -3.18 -3.98
C VAL A 22 -2.41 -3.82 -5.22
N GLY A 23 -2.78 -3.02 -6.23
CA GLY A 23 -3.29 -3.51 -7.51
C GLY A 23 -2.26 -4.36 -8.27
N PHE A 24 -1.00 -3.89 -8.29
CA PHE A 24 0.10 -4.64 -8.87
C PHE A 24 0.25 -6.02 -8.22
N MET A 25 0.29 -6.08 -6.89
CA MET A 25 0.49 -7.34 -6.16
C MET A 25 -0.65 -8.34 -6.29
N THR A 26 -1.89 -7.86 -6.41
CA THR A 26 -3.08 -8.71 -6.43
C THR A 26 -3.45 -9.18 -7.83
N HIS A 27 -3.09 -8.42 -8.87
CA HIS A 27 -3.46 -8.72 -10.26
C HIS A 27 -2.26 -8.95 -11.18
N ALA A 28 -1.34 -7.98 -11.27
CA ALA A 28 -0.22 -8.07 -12.22
C ALA A 28 0.79 -9.14 -11.81
N LEU A 29 1.16 -9.16 -10.54
CA LEU A 29 2.22 -10.03 -10.03
C LEU A 29 1.91 -11.53 -10.17
N PRO A 30 0.70 -12.05 -9.84
CA PRO A 30 0.37 -13.47 -10.05
C PRO A 30 0.51 -13.89 -11.53
N VAL A 31 0.15 -13.01 -12.46
CA VAL A 31 0.28 -13.25 -13.90
C VAL A 31 1.75 -13.32 -14.30
N ILE A 32 2.57 -12.36 -13.83
CA ILE A 32 4.02 -12.34 -14.07
C ILE A 32 4.69 -13.61 -13.51
N LEU A 33 4.41 -13.97 -12.25
CA LEU A 33 4.96 -15.17 -11.61
C LEU A 33 4.57 -16.42 -12.38
N ARG A 34 3.31 -16.51 -12.85
CA ARG A 34 2.86 -17.64 -13.64
C ARG A 34 3.58 -17.74 -14.98
N ALA A 35 3.81 -16.61 -15.66
CA ALA A 35 4.57 -16.55 -16.90
C ALA A 35 6.04 -16.98 -16.73
N GLN A 36 6.63 -16.75 -15.55
CA GLN A 36 7.98 -17.22 -15.19
C GLN A 36 8.01 -18.69 -14.74
N GLY A 37 6.91 -19.43 -14.84
CA GLY A 37 6.86 -20.86 -14.50
C GLY A 37 6.68 -21.17 -13.01
N VAL A 38 6.44 -20.16 -12.16
CA VAL A 38 6.14 -20.38 -10.73
C VAL A 38 4.84 -21.18 -10.59
N SER A 39 4.84 -22.15 -9.66
CA SER A 39 3.69 -23.04 -9.47
C SER A 39 2.50 -22.31 -8.82
N LEU A 40 1.28 -22.75 -9.14
CA LEU A 40 0.06 -22.17 -8.57
C LEU A 40 0.02 -22.27 -7.04
N ALA A 41 0.62 -23.30 -6.46
CA ALA A 41 0.71 -23.45 -5.01
C ALA A 41 1.52 -22.30 -4.37
N HIS A 42 2.66 -21.94 -4.96
CA HIS A 42 3.44 -20.80 -4.49
C HIS A 42 2.70 -19.47 -4.72
N ILE A 43 2.05 -19.30 -5.88
CA ILE A 43 1.24 -18.11 -6.17
C ILE A 43 0.08 -17.98 -5.16
N GLY A 44 -0.57 -19.09 -4.79
CA GLY A 44 -1.57 -19.11 -3.73
C GLY A 44 -1.00 -18.67 -2.38
N GLY A 45 0.25 -19.04 -2.08
CA GLY A 45 1.00 -18.57 -0.91
C GLY A 45 1.19 -17.05 -0.87
N PHE A 46 1.23 -16.35 -2.01
CA PHE A 46 1.29 -14.89 -2.05
C PHE A 46 0.00 -14.23 -1.53
N GLY A 47 -1.09 -14.98 -1.35
CA GLY A 47 -2.25 -14.50 -0.58
C GLY A 47 -1.89 -14.09 0.86
N LEU A 48 -0.83 -14.68 1.43
CA LEU A 48 -0.32 -14.31 2.76
C LEU A 48 0.24 -12.88 2.82
N LEU A 49 0.54 -12.26 1.68
CA LEU A 49 0.93 -10.84 1.62
C LEU A 49 -0.18 -9.92 2.13
N MET A 50 -1.43 -10.39 2.16
CA MET A 50 -2.57 -9.62 2.67
C MET A 50 -2.70 -9.67 4.20
N VAL A 51 -1.98 -10.58 4.88
CA VAL A 51 -2.06 -10.74 6.34
C VAL A 51 -1.86 -9.42 7.09
N PRO A 52 -0.84 -8.58 6.80
CA PRO A 52 -0.65 -7.32 7.52
C PRO A 52 -1.88 -6.42 7.52
N TRP A 53 -2.67 -6.41 6.44
CA TRP A 53 -3.90 -5.61 6.36
C TRP A 53 -4.98 -6.10 7.32
N SER A 54 -5.07 -7.41 7.56
CA SER A 54 -6.03 -8.00 8.49
C SER A 54 -5.61 -7.84 9.95
N ILE A 55 -4.31 -7.91 10.24
CA ILE A 55 -3.79 -7.86 11.61
C ILE A 55 -3.34 -6.46 12.06
N LYS A 56 -3.46 -5.43 11.21
CA LYS A 56 -3.03 -4.04 11.51
C LYS A 56 -3.61 -3.47 12.79
N ILE A 57 -4.78 -3.96 13.22
CA ILE A 57 -5.43 -3.57 14.47
C ILE A 57 -4.54 -3.76 15.72
N PHE A 58 -3.59 -4.70 15.70
CA PHE A 58 -2.73 -4.97 16.86
C PHE A 58 -1.69 -3.88 17.10
N TRP A 59 -1.20 -3.22 16.04
CA TRP A 59 -0.23 -2.12 16.18
C TRP A 59 -0.83 -0.75 15.92
N ALA A 60 -2.09 -0.66 15.48
CA ALA A 60 -2.77 0.63 15.31
C ALA A 60 -2.72 1.53 16.57
N PRO A 61 -2.97 1.04 17.80
CA PRO A 61 -2.85 1.87 19.01
C PRO A 61 -1.45 2.41 19.26
N TRP A 62 -0.42 1.73 18.74
CA TRP A 62 0.96 2.19 18.87
C TRP A 62 1.23 3.37 17.93
N VAL A 63 0.73 3.31 16.69
CA VAL A 63 0.80 4.39 15.70
C VAL A 63 0.06 5.64 16.21
N ASP A 64 -1.09 5.46 16.88
CA ASP A 64 -1.88 6.58 17.44
C ASP A 64 -1.24 7.24 18.67
N ARG A 65 -0.33 6.54 19.38
CA ARG A 65 0.29 7.06 20.60
C ARG A 65 1.66 7.69 20.36
N HIS A 66 2.42 7.15 19.41
CA HIS A 66 3.80 7.56 19.18
C HIS A 66 3.88 8.41 17.93
N ALA A 67 4.50 9.58 18.01
CA ALA A 67 4.79 10.37 16.83
C ALA A 67 5.94 11.34 17.06
N ILE A 68 6.53 11.81 15.96
CA ILE A 68 7.53 12.87 15.99
C ILE A 68 6.79 14.21 16.00
N SER A 69 6.73 14.85 17.16
CA SER A 69 6.00 16.12 17.38
C SER A 69 6.40 17.23 16.40
N ARG A 70 7.67 17.29 15.99
CA ARG A 70 8.19 18.30 15.05
C ARG A 70 7.64 18.21 13.63
N LEU A 71 7.18 17.03 13.18
CA LEU A 71 6.69 16.80 11.82
C LEU A 71 5.15 16.77 11.72
N GLY A 72 4.47 16.79 12.87
CA GLY A 72 3.03 16.51 12.99
C GLY A 72 2.76 15.02 13.13
N HIS A 73 1.75 14.67 13.94
CA HIS A 73 1.55 13.32 14.44
C HIS A 73 1.50 12.26 13.32
N TYR A 74 0.46 12.27 12.50
CA TYR A 74 0.29 11.29 11.41
C TYR A 74 1.23 11.52 10.23
N ARG A 75 1.69 12.75 10.01
CA ARG A 75 2.70 13.05 8.98
C ARG A 75 4.01 12.34 9.24
N SER A 76 4.39 12.18 10.51
CA SER A 76 5.59 11.44 10.91
C SER A 76 5.52 9.94 10.61
N TRP A 77 4.33 9.40 10.35
CA TRP A 77 4.12 8.02 9.91
C TRP A 77 3.96 7.89 8.41
N ILE A 78 3.17 8.78 7.80
CA ILE A 78 2.84 8.72 6.37
C ILE A 78 4.09 8.92 5.51
N LEU A 79 4.93 9.92 5.83
CA LEU A 79 6.09 10.22 4.97
C LEU A 79 7.13 9.09 4.98
N PRO A 80 7.57 8.55 6.15
CA PRO A 80 8.53 7.45 6.14
C PRO A 80 7.97 6.17 5.51
N THR A 81 6.71 5.81 5.77
CA THR A 81 6.11 4.60 5.18
C THR A 81 5.96 4.70 3.67
N GLN A 82 5.58 5.88 3.15
CA GLN A 82 5.55 6.15 1.71
C GLN A 82 6.96 6.03 1.09
N LEU A 83 7.98 6.62 1.71
CA LEU A 83 9.36 6.54 1.23
C LEU A 83 9.91 5.11 1.25
N LEU A 84 9.59 4.34 2.30
CA LEU A 84 9.94 2.91 2.38
C LEU A 84 9.26 2.11 1.27
N THR A 85 7.98 2.36 1.00
CA THR A 85 7.26 1.71 -0.10
C THR A 85 7.94 2.00 -1.44
N VAL A 86 8.28 3.26 -1.72
CA VAL A 86 9.01 3.65 -2.94
C VAL A 86 10.38 2.98 -3.01
N ALA A 87 11.13 2.96 -1.91
CA ALA A 87 12.44 2.32 -1.86
C ALA A 87 12.35 0.82 -2.18
N VAL A 88 11.36 0.11 -1.60
CA VAL A 88 11.13 -1.31 -1.88
C VAL A 88 10.76 -1.52 -3.34
N LEU A 89 9.85 -0.72 -3.90
CA LEU A 89 9.49 -0.81 -5.32
C LEU A 89 10.70 -0.60 -6.24
N CYS A 90 11.54 0.41 -5.95
CA CYS A 90 12.76 0.65 -6.71
C CYS A 90 13.71 -0.54 -6.61
N ILE A 91 13.93 -1.11 -5.42
CA ILE A 91 14.77 -2.30 -5.24
C ILE A 91 14.20 -3.49 -6.05
N LEU A 92 12.88 -3.71 -5.97
CA LEU A 92 12.21 -4.79 -6.69
C LEU A 92 12.24 -4.60 -8.22
N SER A 93 12.32 -3.37 -8.72
CA SER A 93 12.44 -3.13 -10.17
C SER A 93 13.77 -3.62 -10.77
N PHE A 94 14.81 -3.75 -9.95
CA PHE A 94 16.10 -4.34 -10.36
C PHE A 94 16.22 -5.82 -10.01
N PHE A 95 15.17 -6.43 -9.46
CA PHE A 95 15.20 -7.84 -9.07
C PHE A 95 15.14 -8.74 -10.31
N PRO A 96 16.00 -9.77 -10.43
CA PRO A 96 16.03 -10.64 -11.59
C PRO A 96 14.77 -11.51 -11.66
N ILE A 97 13.81 -11.11 -12.49
CA ILE A 97 12.51 -11.78 -12.64
C ILE A 97 12.68 -13.24 -13.10
N GLN A 98 13.70 -13.52 -13.92
CA GLN A 98 13.99 -14.87 -14.42
C GLN A 98 14.47 -15.83 -13.31
N ALA A 99 14.94 -15.31 -12.17
CA ALA A 99 15.37 -16.12 -11.03
C ALA A 99 14.22 -16.45 -10.07
N LEU A 100 12.99 -15.99 -10.33
CA LEU A 100 11.83 -16.22 -9.45
C LEU A 100 11.33 -17.67 -9.46
N ASP A 101 11.83 -18.51 -10.36
CA ASP A 101 11.64 -19.97 -10.33
C ASP A 101 12.45 -20.63 -9.20
N GLN A 102 13.55 -19.98 -8.76
CA GLN A 102 14.39 -20.47 -7.68
C GLN A 102 13.76 -20.19 -6.31
N PRO A 103 13.65 -21.19 -5.41
CA PRO A 103 13.00 -21.03 -4.11
C PRO A 103 13.57 -19.90 -3.24
N LEU A 104 14.89 -19.70 -3.26
CA LEU A 104 15.54 -18.66 -2.46
C LEU A 104 15.16 -17.25 -2.93
N TYR A 105 15.21 -17.00 -4.24
CA TYR A 105 14.86 -15.70 -4.82
C TYR A 105 13.37 -15.41 -4.65
N LEU A 106 12.51 -16.41 -4.85
CA LEU A 106 11.08 -16.28 -4.61
C LEU A 106 10.77 -15.94 -3.14
N PHE A 107 11.49 -16.56 -2.20
CA PHE A 107 11.34 -16.27 -0.78
C PHE A 107 11.79 -14.84 -0.43
N ILE A 108 12.96 -14.39 -0.91
CA ILE A 108 13.44 -13.02 -0.71
C ILE A 108 12.43 -12.00 -1.28
N PHE A 109 11.92 -12.28 -2.48
CA PHE A 109 10.92 -11.46 -3.14
C PHE A 109 9.61 -11.39 -2.32
N PHE A 110 9.14 -12.53 -1.81
CA PHE A 110 7.99 -12.58 -0.92
C PHE A 110 8.20 -11.76 0.36
N ILE A 111 9.36 -11.86 1.01
CA ILE A 111 9.67 -11.09 2.22
C ILE A 111 9.71 -9.58 1.95
N ALA A 112 10.28 -9.16 0.82
CA ALA A 112 10.28 -7.76 0.42
C ALA A 112 8.87 -7.22 0.21
N LEU A 113 7.99 -7.99 -0.45
CA LEU A 113 6.58 -7.63 -0.61
C LEU A 113 5.81 -7.65 0.70
N LEU A 114 6.10 -8.60 1.60
CA LEU A 114 5.47 -8.67 2.92
C LEU A 114 5.83 -7.43 3.75
N PHE A 115 7.10 -7.03 3.70
CA PHE A 115 7.56 -5.78 4.31
C PHE A 115 6.84 -4.58 3.70
N MET A 116 6.73 -4.50 2.37
CA MET A 116 5.98 -3.43 1.69
C MET A 116 4.51 -3.38 2.15
N ASN A 117 3.81 -4.51 2.23
CA ASN A 117 2.43 -4.57 2.73
C ASN A 117 2.33 -4.14 4.20
N SER A 118 3.32 -4.48 5.01
CA SER A 118 3.38 -4.05 6.42
C SER A 118 3.55 -2.54 6.53
N THR A 119 4.39 -1.94 5.67
CA THR A 119 4.53 -0.47 5.58
C THR A 119 3.25 0.18 5.05
N GLY A 120 2.60 -0.41 4.04
CA GLY A 120 1.33 0.08 3.48
C GLY A 120 0.18 0.02 4.47
N ALA A 121 0.06 -1.05 5.25
CA ALA A 121 -0.94 -1.19 6.31
C ALA A 121 -0.68 -0.20 7.47
N THR A 122 0.57 0.10 7.78
CA THR A 122 0.94 1.13 8.77
C THR A 122 0.63 2.53 8.27
N GLN A 123 0.90 2.80 6.98
CA GLN A 123 0.51 4.04 6.33
C GLN A 123 -1.01 4.22 6.38
N ASP A 124 -1.76 3.15 6.11
CA ASP A 124 -3.23 3.12 6.11
C ASP A 124 -3.81 3.56 7.46
N ILE A 125 -3.28 3.02 8.57
CA ILE A 125 -3.68 3.43 9.92
C ILE A 125 -3.49 4.94 10.10
N ALA A 126 -2.33 5.46 9.70
CA ALA A 126 -2.02 6.87 9.86
C ALA A 126 -2.88 7.76 8.95
N THR A 127 -3.22 7.31 7.74
CA THR A 127 -4.09 8.07 6.82
C THR A 127 -5.55 8.02 7.23
N ASP A 128 -6.04 6.87 7.72
CA ASP A 128 -7.39 6.72 8.28
C ASP A 128 -7.56 7.66 9.48
N ALA A 129 -6.61 7.64 10.42
CA ALA A 129 -6.65 8.50 11.59
C ALA A 129 -6.50 9.99 11.22
N LEU A 130 -5.67 10.32 10.24
CA LEU A 130 -5.57 11.69 9.70
C LEU A 130 -6.90 12.16 9.11
N ALA A 131 -7.60 11.31 8.36
CA ALA A 131 -8.89 11.65 7.76
C ALA A 131 -9.94 11.97 8.85
N VAL A 132 -10.05 11.12 9.88
CA VAL A 132 -10.96 11.34 11.01
C VAL A 132 -10.64 12.63 11.77
N ASN A 133 -9.36 12.97 11.93
CA ASN A 133 -8.95 14.20 12.63
C ASN A 133 -9.19 15.48 11.83
N LEU A 134 -9.20 15.41 10.49
CA LEU A 134 -9.34 16.60 9.66
C LEU A 134 -10.77 16.83 9.15
N LEU A 135 -11.57 15.77 9.01
CA LEU A 135 -12.94 15.84 8.49
C LEU A 135 -13.94 16.16 9.59
N GLN A 136 -14.81 17.14 9.34
CA GLN A 136 -16.00 17.36 10.17
C GLN A 136 -17.02 16.23 9.94
N HIS A 137 -17.94 16.03 10.89
CA HIS A 137 -18.91 14.92 10.87
C HIS A 137 -19.73 14.84 9.56
N ASP A 138 -20.11 15.99 9.02
CA ASP A 138 -20.83 16.15 7.76
C ASP A 138 -19.93 15.91 6.52
N GLN A 139 -18.61 15.99 6.66
CA GLN A 139 -17.66 15.80 5.56
C GLN A 139 -17.11 14.38 5.45
N GLN A 140 -17.26 13.56 6.49
CA GLN A 140 -16.67 12.22 6.56
C GLN A 140 -17.12 11.31 5.41
N HIS A 141 -18.38 11.40 5.00
CA HIS A 141 -18.90 10.58 3.91
C HIS A 141 -18.25 10.93 2.55
N TRP A 142 -18.02 12.21 2.29
CA TRP A 142 -17.30 12.66 1.10
C TRP A 142 -15.83 12.26 1.17
N GLY A 143 -15.18 12.44 2.33
CA GLY A 143 -13.79 12.01 2.54
C GLY A 143 -13.60 10.53 2.21
N ASN A 144 -14.45 9.66 2.77
CA ASN A 144 -14.44 8.22 2.48
C ASN A 144 -14.66 7.92 0.99
N THR A 145 -15.54 8.68 0.32
CA THR A 145 -15.75 8.52 -1.13
C THR A 145 -14.45 8.77 -1.92
N PHE A 146 -13.72 9.83 -1.62
CA PHE A 146 -12.43 10.12 -2.28
C PHE A 146 -11.35 9.08 -1.96
N GLN A 147 -11.31 8.56 -0.73
CA GLN A 147 -10.41 7.48 -0.35
C GLN A 147 -10.68 6.20 -1.15
N VAL A 148 -11.95 5.78 -1.22
CA VAL A 148 -12.35 4.58 -1.97
C VAL A 148 -12.09 4.75 -3.47
N VAL A 149 -12.48 5.88 -4.07
CA VAL A 149 -12.26 6.14 -5.49
C VAL A 149 -10.77 6.17 -5.81
N GLY A 150 -9.96 6.86 -4.99
CA GLY A 150 -8.50 6.89 -5.15
C GLY A 150 -7.91 5.49 -5.11
N SER A 151 -8.23 4.71 -4.08
CA SER A 151 -7.75 3.34 -3.92
C SER A 151 -8.13 2.45 -5.09
N ARG A 152 -9.40 2.47 -5.52
CA ARG A 152 -9.90 1.62 -6.62
C ARG A 152 -9.29 1.98 -7.96
N LEU A 153 -9.13 3.27 -8.26
CA LEU A 153 -8.48 3.67 -9.51
C LEU A 153 -6.99 3.33 -9.49
N GLY A 154 -6.29 3.57 -8.38
CA GLY A 154 -4.91 3.12 -8.20
C GLY A 154 -4.77 1.62 -8.39
N PHE A 155 -5.70 0.85 -7.85
CA PHE A 155 -5.75 -0.61 -7.99
C PHE A 155 -5.93 -1.07 -9.46
N ILE A 156 -6.83 -0.42 -10.20
CA ILE A 156 -7.06 -0.70 -11.63
C ILE A 156 -5.80 -0.37 -12.44
N VAL A 157 -5.18 0.79 -12.19
CA VAL A 157 -3.97 1.20 -12.92
C VAL A 157 -2.79 0.29 -12.57
N GLY A 158 -2.55 0.04 -11.28
CA GLY A 158 -1.44 -0.79 -10.82
C GLY A 158 -1.54 -2.26 -11.23
N GLY A 159 -2.77 -2.78 -11.35
CA GLY A 159 -3.01 -4.16 -11.78
C GLY A 159 -3.12 -4.31 -13.30
N GLY A 160 -4.06 -3.60 -13.92
CA GLY A 160 -4.43 -3.79 -15.31
C GLY A 160 -3.54 -3.06 -16.30
N ALA A 161 -3.26 -1.77 -16.07
CA ALA A 161 -2.50 -0.98 -17.03
C ALA A 161 -1.04 -1.44 -17.12
N VAL A 162 -0.43 -1.86 -16.01
CA VAL A 162 0.95 -2.34 -15.94
C VAL A 162 1.19 -3.64 -16.73
N LEU A 163 0.15 -4.46 -16.93
CA LEU A 163 0.25 -5.67 -17.75
C LEU A 163 0.15 -5.41 -19.27
N TRP A 164 -0.31 -4.23 -19.67
CA TRP A 164 -0.59 -3.88 -21.06
C TRP A 164 0.51 -3.02 -21.71
N CYS A 165 1.44 -2.48 -20.92
CA CYS A 165 2.63 -1.77 -21.40
C CYS A 165 3.87 -2.67 -21.42
#